data_AF-A0A9W7AMB0-F1
#
_entry.id   AF-A0A9W7AMB0-F1
#
_cell.length_a   1.000
_cell.length_b   1.000
_cell.length_c   1.000
_cell.angle_alpha   90.00
_cell.angle_beta   90.00
_cell.angle_gamma   90.00
#
_symmetry.space_group_name_H-M   'P 1'
#
loop_
_entity.id
_entity.type
_entity.pdbx_description
1 polymer ?
#
loop_
_entity_poly.entity_id
_entity_poly.type
_entity_poly.pdbx_seq_one_letter_code
_entity_poly.pdbx_strand_id
1 'polypeptide(L)'
;MITSRLLVLISLILLISHGLPLELGGVGGRRALVGGVGRRRALVGGVGRRRALVAGLFVVARPTQGLAAASSTSTSAPSKPPQVVIGSDDPRFNQFKAKLLTLPLLLDELQICVFQEKFDEVKTFPKRIREYIPLLVQFIDYTTTGPGRLNLGDGVHGVKGLTEADLALINTSLGASLRYEVGKMFASVERMSRAADQADGEEVCNAFGVVLLHTDRFLKAGGLYPFYASRVSNEIFYKGLEKDLVFEQDGQAGKKSKLNLKDLVLVIKGENMGRTGTLVAEVGDKGNKIVKLDSLGRFMGPVREVIVVDGDSIKRRVGEQPPDQVFMKASTTKAKQRKRSL
;
A
#
# COMPACT_ATOMS: atom_id res chain seq x y z
N MET A 1 7.06 58.07 9.98
CA MET A 1 6.28 57.12 10.82
C MET A 1 6.28 55.70 10.24
N ILE A 2 7.45 55.13 9.90
CA ILE A 2 7.57 53.77 9.30
C ILE A 2 8.41 52.82 10.18
N THR A 3 9.08 53.34 11.21
CA THR A 3 10.06 52.61 12.02
C THR A 3 9.43 51.63 13.02
N SER A 4 8.20 51.85 13.48
CA SER A 4 7.58 51.00 14.51
C SER A 4 7.00 49.69 13.96
N ARG A 5 6.49 49.68 12.71
CA ARG A 5 5.93 48.45 12.11
C ARG A 5 7.01 47.47 11.62
N LEU A 6 8.18 47.97 11.23
CA LEU A 6 9.31 47.13 10.80
C LEU A 6 9.97 46.40 11.98
N LEU A 7 10.05 47.05 13.15
CA LEU A 7 10.58 46.44 14.37
C LEU A 7 9.69 45.32 14.93
N VAL A 8 8.36 45.45 14.78
CA VAL A 8 7.41 44.38 15.14
C VAL A 8 7.54 43.20 14.19
N LEU A 9 7.73 43.44 12.89
CA LEU A 9 7.89 42.37 11.90
C LEU A 9 9.21 41.59 12.09
N ILE A 10 10.32 42.29 12.38
CA ILE A 10 11.62 41.66 12.62
C ILE A 10 11.61 40.86 13.94
N SER A 11 10.92 41.36 14.97
CA SER A 11 10.74 40.63 16.24
C SER A 11 9.88 39.38 16.07
N LEU A 12 8.85 39.44 15.22
CA LEU A 12 7.98 38.29 14.92
C LEU A 12 8.73 37.20 14.14
N ILE A 13 9.59 37.60 13.19
CA ILE A 13 10.40 36.66 12.40
C ILE A 13 11.46 35.98 13.28
N LEU A 14 12.10 36.72 14.20
CA LEU A 14 13.07 36.14 15.15
C LEU A 14 12.43 35.18 16.16
N LEU A 15 11.17 35.42 16.56
CA LEU A 15 10.43 34.52 17.44
C LEU A 15 10.07 33.19 16.79
N ILE A 16 9.79 33.18 15.48
CA ILE A 16 9.47 31.96 14.73
C ILE A 16 10.71 31.09 14.51
N SER A 17 11.91 31.69 14.42
CA SER A 17 13.15 30.95 14.16
C SER A 17 13.73 30.20 15.37
N HIS A 18 13.31 30.52 16.61
CA HIS A 18 13.92 29.96 17.83
C HIS A 18 13.08 28.93 18.59
N GLY A 19 11.95 28.49 18.05
CA GLY A 19 11.23 27.30 18.57
C GLY A 19 10.87 27.36 20.06
N LEU A 20 10.54 28.55 20.58
CA LEU A 20 10.05 28.72 21.94
C LEU A 20 8.54 28.41 22.01
N PRO A 21 8.09 27.63 23.00
CA PRO A 21 6.67 27.37 23.20
C PRO A 21 5.95 28.65 23.67
N LEU A 22 5.01 29.13 22.85
CA LEU A 22 4.09 30.22 23.19
C LEU A 22 2.99 29.68 24.13
N GLU A 23 3.11 29.93 25.43
CA GLU A 23 1.96 29.90 26.33
C GLU A 23 1.14 31.18 26.14
N LEU A 24 -0.07 31.02 25.60
CA LEU A 24 -1.08 32.08 25.54
C LEU A 24 -1.72 32.23 26.92
N GLY A 25 -1.26 33.23 27.67
CA GLY A 25 -1.92 33.70 28.89
C GLY A 25 -3.23 34.40 28.59
N GLY A 26 -4.35 33.74 28.91
CA GLY A 26 -5.68 34.35 28.95
C GLY A 26 -5.90 35.12 30.25
N VAL A 27 -6.27 36.39 30.12
CA VAL A 27 -6.72 37.25 31.21
C VAL A 27 -8.20 36.96 31.50
N GLY A 28 -8.52 36.68 32.76
CA GLY A 28 -9.86 36.95 33.34
C GLY A 28 -10.51 35.78 34.09
N GLY A 29 -10.45 35.78 35.41
CA GLY A 29 -11.30 34.92 36.25
C GLY A 29 -10.86 34.86 37.70
N ARG A 30 -11.76 35.22 38.62
CA ARG A 30 -11.51 35.46 40.05
C ARG A 30 -11.34 34.17 40.87
N ARG A 31 -10.44 34.26 41.86
CA ARG A 31 -10.39 33.61 43.20
C ARG A 31 -10.96 32.18 43.36
N ALA A 32 -10.09 31.24 43.72
CA ALA A 32 -10.26 30.38 44.89
C ALA A 32 -8.90 29.78 45.32
N LEU A 33 -8.51 30.05 46.56
CA LEU A 33 -7.43 29.41 47.31
C LEU A 33 -7.85 27.99 47.69
N VAL A 34 -7.11 26.96 47.30
CA VAL A 34 -6.88 25.73 48.10
C VAL A 34 -5.55 25.12 47.67
N GLY A 35 -4.69 24.81 48.65
CA GLY A 35 -3.35 24.27 48.46
C GLY A 35 -3.32 22.79 48.05
N GLY A 36 -2.19 22.38 47.45
CA GLY A 36 -1.93 21.00 47.10
C GLY A 36 -0.50 20.82 46.59
N VAL A 37 0.33 20.20 47.42
CA VAL A 37 1.76 19.99 47.25
C VAL A 37 2.03 18.85 46.25
N GLY A 38 2.92 19.12 45.28
CA GLY A 38 3.98 18.18 44.85
C GLY A 38 3.64 17.05 43.87
N ARG A 39 4.22 17.12 42.66
CA ARG A 39 5.39 16.29 42.24
C ARG A 39 5.65 16.50 40.74
N ARG A 40 6.84 17.01 40.46
CA ARG A 40 7.43 17.13 39.12
C ARG A 40 7.82 15.75 38.60
N ARG A 41 7.45 15.43 37.35
CA ARG A 41 8.25 14.57 36.46
C ARG A 41 8.18 15.14 35.05
N ALA A 42 9.27 15.78 34.66
CA ALA A 42 9.60 16.08 33.28
C ALA A 42 10.01 14.78 32.58
N LEU A 43 9.48 14.53 31.40
CA LEU A 43 9.98 13.49 30.51
C LEU A 43 10.18 14.12 29.13
N VAL A 44 11.43 14.51 28.91
CA VAL A 44 12.00 14.93 27.63
C VAL A 44 12.24 13.68 26.80
N GLY A 45 11.76 13.68 25.56
CA GLY A 45 11.98 12.60 24.61
C GLY A 45 11.73 13.08 23.19
N GLY A 46 12.70 13.80 22.63
CA GLY A 46 12.70 14.18 21.21
C GLY A 46 12.88 12.94 20.33
N VAL A 47 11.89 12.65 19.50
CA VAL A 47 11.98 11.60 18.47
C VAL A 47 12.41 12.24 17.16
N GLY A 48 13.67 12.03 16.80
CA GLY A 48 14.22 12.41 15.50
C GLY A 48 13.48 11.72 14.36
N ARG A 49 13.08 12.51 13.37
CA ARG A 49 12.54 12.02 12.08
C ARG A 49 13.62 11.25 11.32
N ARG A 50 13.69 9.93 11.50
CA ARG A 50 14.39 9.05 10.55
C ARG A 50 13.40 8.61 9.47
N ARG A 51 13.72 8.99 8.22
CA ARG A 51 12.99 8.56 7.02
C ARG A 51 13.10 7.04 6.91
N ALA A 52 11.96 6.35 6.98
CA ALA A 52 11.87 4.94 6.64
C ALA A 52 12.00 4.81 5.11
N LEU A 53 13.15 4.33 4.66
CA LEU A 53 13.31 3.76 3.32
C LEU A 53 12.54 2.44 3.32
N VAL A 54 11.45 2.39 2.56
CA VAL A 54 10.72 1.15 2.25
C VAL A 54 11.63 0.34 1.34
N ALA A 55 12.40 -0.57 1.94
CA ALA A 55 13.22 -1.52 1.20
C ALA A 55 12.31 -2.64 0.69
N GLY A 56 12.05 -2.67 -0.62
CA GLY A 56 11.87 -3.94 -1.30
C GLY A 56 13.16 -4.73 -1.11
N LEU A 57 13.10 -5.83 -0.37
CA LEU A 57 14.27 -6.67 -0.08
C LEU A 57 14.79 -7.29 -1.37
N PHE A 58 15.70 -6.60 -2.05
CA PHE A 58 16.61 -7.16 -3.02
C PHE A 58 17.98 -7.24 -2.36
N VAL A 59 18.40 -8.46 -2.03
CA VAL A 59 19.78 -8.71 -1.60
C VAL A 59 20.66 -8.55 -2.82
N VAL A 60 21.21 -7.34 -3.04
CA VAL A 60 22.27 -7.13 -4.01
C VAL A 60 23.56 -7.60 -3.35
N ALA A 61 24.01 -8.80 -3.73
CA ALA A 61 25.30 -9.32 -3.32
C ALA A 61 26.41 -8.33 -3.74
N ARG A 62 27.29 -7.96 -2.80
CA ARG A 62 28.50 -7.18 -3.09
C ARG A 62 29.35 -7.97 -4.09
N PRO A 63 29.72 -7.41 -5.25
CA PRO A 63 30.70 -8.05 -6.12
C PRO A 63 32.07 -7.93 -5.45
N THR A 64 32.64 -9.07 -5.08
CA THR A 64 34.07 -9.19 -4.81
C THR A 64 34.84 -8.79 -6.06
N GLN A 65 35.64 -7.73 -5.95
CA GLN A 65 36.50 -7.26 -7.03
C GLN A 65 37.58 -8.31 -7.32
N GLY A 66 37.54 -8.85 -8.53
CA GLY A 66 38.62 -9.63 -9.13
C GLY A 66 38.71 -9.27 -10.60
N LEU A 67 39.76 -8.55 -10.98
CA LEU A 67 40.10 -8.24 -12.36
C LEU A 67 40.37 -9.52 -13.16
N ALA A 68 39.65 -9.73 -14.26
CA ALA A 68 40.20 -10.34 -15.47
C ALA A 68 39.26 -10.04 -16.65
N ALA A 69 39.80 -9.36 -17.66
CA ALA A 69 39.13 -9.08 -18.92
C ALA A 69 39.16 -10.33 -19.81
N ALA A 70 38.00 -10.80 -20.27
CA ALA A 70 37.86 -11.59 -21.49
C ALA A 70 36.42 -11.51 -21.99
N SER A 71 36.29 -11.04 -23.23
CA SER A 71 35.07 -10.91 -24.02
C SER A 71 34.59 -12.25 -24.56
N SER A 72 33.33 -12.61 -24.28
CA SER A 72 32.54 -13.49 -25.15
C SER A 72 31.05 -13.27 -24.92
N THR A 73 30.39 -12.70 -25.93
CA THR A 73 28.96 -12.39 -25.95
C THR A 73 28.18 -13.70 -26.17
N SER A 74 27.86 -14.38 -25.07
CA SER A 74 26.83 -15.43 -25.05
C SER A 74 25.60 -14.85 -24.38
N THR A 75 24.52 -14.74 -25.15
CA THR A 75 23.21 -14.26 -24.71
C THR A 75 22.56 -15.36 -23.86
N SER A 76 23.08 -15.56 -22.65
CA SER A 76 22.42 -16.39 -21.65
C SER A 76 21.12 -15.71 -21.23
N ALA A 77 20.03 -16.47 -21.25
CA ALA A 77 18.74 -15.98 -20.75
C ALA A 77 18.92 -15.45 -19.32
N PRO A 78 18.33 -14.28 -18.99
CA PRO A 78 18.48 -13.71 -17.66
C PRO A 78 18.03 -14.73 -16.61
N SER A 79 18.97 -15.19 -15.78
CA SER A 79 18.69 -16.13 -14.71
C SER A 79 17.66 -15.50 -13.77
N LYS A 80 16.53 -16.18 -13.55
CA LYS A 80 15.46 -15.72 -12.65
C LYS A 80 16.08 -15.29 -11.31
N PRO A 81 15.80 -14.07 -10.81
CA PRO A 81 16.38 -13.64 -9.54
C PRO A 81 15.96 -14.61 -8.43
N PRO A 82 16.85 -14.91 -7.46
CA PRO A 82 16.54 -15.83 -6.38
C PRO A 82 15.30 -15.33 -5.63
N GLN A 83 14.23 -16.13 -5.65
CA GLN A 83 13.03 -15.85 -4.89
C GLN A 83 13.12 -16.61 -3.57
N VAL A 84 13.09 -15.87 -2.47
CA VAL A 84 12.94 -16.47 -1.15
C VAL A 84 11.49 -16.93 -1.02
N VAL A 85 11.27 -18.23 -1.17
CA VAL A 85 9.94 -18.84 -0.98
C VAL A 85 9.81 -19.20 0.50
N ILE A 86 8.95 -18.47 1.23
CA ILE A 86 8.69 -18.76 2.65
C ILE A 86 7.73 -19.94 2.72
N GLY A 87 8.22 -21.09 3.22
CA GLY A 87 7.43 -22.14 3.88
C GLY A 87 6.20 -22.67 3.14
N SER A 88 6.24 -22.84 1.81
CA SER A 88 5.08 -23.31 1.03
C SER A 88 4.53 -24.67 1.50
N ASP A 89 5.39 -25.49 2.10
CA ASP A 89 5.07 -26.87 2.45
C ASP A 89 4.67 -27.02 3.93
N ASP A 90 4.79 -25.97 4.75
CA ASP A 90 4.36 -26.01 6.15
C ASP A 90 2.81 -25.97 6.22
N PRO A 91 2.16 -26.98 6.86
CA PRO A 91 0.71 -27.01 6.99
C PRO A 91 0.13 -25.81 7.75
N ARG A 92 0.86 -25.24 8.72
CA ARG A 92 0.46 -24.02 9.45
C ARG A 92 0.51 -22.80 8.53
N PHE A 93 1.54 -22.67 7.70
CA PHE A 93 1.60 -21.60 6.71
C PHE A 93 0.43 -21.67 5.75
N ASN A 94 0.11 -22.86 5.25
CA ASN A 94 -1.05 -23.07 4.37
C ASN A 94 -2.38 -22.74 5.06
N GLN A 95 -2.51 -23.00 6.36
CA GLN A 95 -3.67 -22.59 7.14
C GLN A 95 -3.78 -21.05 7.25
N PHE A 96 -2.67 -20.36 7.56
CA PHE A 96 -2.64 -18.90 7.57
C PHE A 96 -3.00 -18.33 6.20
N LYS A 97 -2.38 -18.84 5.14
CA LYS A 97 -2.62 -18.44 3.76
C LYS A 97 -4.09 -18.59 3.38
N ALA A 98 -4.69 -19.75 3.63
CA ALA A 98 -6.11 -19.98 3.33
C ALA A 98 -7.02 -18.96 4.04
N LYS A 99 -6.77 -18.68 5.33
CA LYS A 99 -7.56 -17.73 6.11
C LYS A 99 -7.31 -16.27 5.69
N LEU A 100 -6.05 -15.86 5.53
CA LEU A 100 -5.69 -14.49 5.17
C LEU A 100 -6.10 -14.12 3.75
N LEU A 101 -6.13 -15.08 2.82
CA LEU A 101 -6.64 -14.85 1.46
C LEU A 101 -8.16 -14.66 1.40
N THR A 102 -8.89 -14.82 2.50
CA THR A 102 -10.30 -14.38 2.59
C THR A 102 -10.43 -12.86 2.79
N LEU A 103 -9.40 -12.17 3.29
CA LEU A 103 -9.43 -10.72 3.49
C LEU A 103 -9.59 -9.94 2.18
N PRO A 104 -8.88 -10.25 1.08
CA PRO A 104 -9.15 -9.65 -0.23
C PRO A 104 -10.61 -9.80 -0.70
N LEU A 105 -11.26 -10.92 -0.41
CA LEU A 105 -12.67 -11.13 -0.76
C LEU A 105 -13.60 -10.19 0.03
N LEU A 106 -13.30 -9.97 1.31
CA LEU A 106 -13.98 -8.97 2.13
C LEU A 106 -13.77 -7.55 1.58
N LEU A 107 -12.56 -7.23 1.10
CA LEU A 107 -12.27 -5.92 0.52
C LEU A 107 -12.92 -5.74 -0.86
N ASP A 108 -13.17 -6.81 -1.61
CA ASP A 108 -13.98 -6.77 -2.82
C ASP A 108 -15.45 -6.43 -2.51
N GLU A 109 -16.03 -6.99 -1.45
CA GLU A 109 -17.37 -6.58 -0.98
C GLU A 109 -17.39 -5.11 -0.59
N LEU A 110 -16.40 -4.66 0.18
CA LEU A 110 -16.26 -3.27 0.60
C LEU A 110 -16.15 -2.32 -0.61
N GLN A 111 -15.39 -2.71 -1.64
CA GLN A 111 -15.27 -1.93 -2.88
C GLN A 111 -16.64 -1.63 -3.49
N ILE A 112 -17.54 -2.61 -3.51
CA ILE A 112 -18.89 -2.44 -4.06
C ILE A 112 -19.63 -1.37 -3.26
N CYS A 113 -19.60 -1.46 -1.93
CA CYS A 113 -20.27 -0.50 -1.05
C CYS A 113 -19.70 0.91 -1.22
N VAL A 114 -18.36 1.05 -1.27
CA VAL A 114 -17.67 2.32 -1.48
C VAL A 114 -18.02 2.93 -2.84
N PHE A 115 -18.01 2.12 -3.91
CA PHE A 115 -18.25 2.61 -5.27
C PHE A 115 -19.71 2.99 -5.51
N GLN A 116 -20.63 2.30 -4.82
CA GLN A 116 -22.07 2.59 -4.82
C GLN A 116 -22.47 3.62 -3.74
N GLU A 117 -21.51 4.21 -3.03
CA GLU A 117 -21.73 5.25 -2.01
C GLU A 117 -22.70 4.82 -0.90
N LYS A 118 -22.69 3.53 -0.57
CA LYS A 118 -23.48 2.94 0.52
C LYS A 118 -22.77 3.11 1.85
N PHE A 119 -22.64 4.35 2.31
CA PHE A 119 -21.82 4.69 3.48
C PHE A 119 -22.28 3.99 4.76
N ASP A 120 -23.59 3.72 4.93
CA ASP A 120 -24.09 2.96 6.07
C ASP A 120 -23.56 1.52 6.11
N GLU A 121 -23.46 0.87 4.93
CA GLU A 121 -22.86 -0.46 4.82
C GLU A 121 -21.34 -0.38 5.09
N VAL A 122 -20.65 0.64 4.56
CA VAL A 122 -19.19 0.86 4.76
C VAL A 122 -18.83 0.93 6.25
N LYS A 123 -19.66 1.57 7.08
CA LYS A 123 -19.45 1.70 8.54
C LYS A 123 -19.42 0.36 9.29
N THR A 124 -19.94 -0.72 8.70
CA THR A 124 -19.91 -2.05 9.32
C THR A 124 -18.59 -2.80 9.10
N PHE A 125 -17.83 -2.43 8.07
CA PHE A 125 -16.61 -3.13 7.68
C PHE A 125 -15.43 -2.98 8.66
N PRO A 126 -15.19 -1.83 9.33
CA PRO A 126 -14.13 -1.72 10.31
C PRO A 126 -14.14 -2.83 11.36
N LYS A 127 -15.33 -3.20 11.86
CA LYS A 127 -15.48 -4.31 12.81
C LYS A 127 -15.07 -5.65 12.19
N ARG A 128 -15.57 -5.97 10.99
CA ARG A 128 -15.23 -7.20 10.26
C ARG A 128 -13.73 -7.30 9.95
N ILE A 129 -13.09 -6.19 9.56
CA ILE A 129 -11.64 -6.17 9.27
C ILE A 129 -10.81 -6.35 10.55
N ARG A 130 -11.25 -5.77 11.68
CA ARG A 130 -10.56 -5.93 12.98
C ARG A 130 -10.54 -7.38 13.48
N GLU A 131 -11.49 -8.23 13.05
CA GLU A 131 -11.48 -9.67 13.36
C GLU A 131 -10.23 -10.39 12.79
N TYR A 132 -9.55 -9.81 11.79
CA TYR A 132 -8.30 -10.34 11.26
C TYR A 132 -7.07 -9.95 12.08
N ILE A 133 -7.15 -9.01 13.04
CA ILE A 133 -5.98 -8.56 13.82
C ILE A 133 -5.25 -9.74 14.49
N PRO A 134 -5.91 -10.64 15.24
CA PRO A 134 -5.23 -11.75 15.89
C PRO A 134 -4.53 -12.66 14.88
N LEU A 135 -5.15 -12.91 13.72
CA LEU A 135 -4.60 -13.75 12.66
C LEU A 135 -3.36 -13.10 12.01
N LEU A 136 -3.40 -11.79 11.76
CA LEU A 136 -2.29 -11.02 11.21
C LEU A 136 -1.10 -11.02 12.17
N VAL A 137 -1.34 -10.79 13.47
CA VAL A 137 -0.29 -10.81 14.50
C VAL A 137 0.34 -12.20 14.61
N GLN A 138 -0.48 -13.26 14.69
CA GLN A 138 0.01 -14.64 14.73
C GLN A 138 0.86 -14.99 13.50
N PHE A 139 0.45 -14.52 12.31
CA PHE A 139 1.22 -14.75 11.09
C PHE A 139 2.56 -14.00 11.08
N ILE A 140 2.58 -12.76 11.58
CA ILE A 140 3.83 -12.00 11.74
C ILE A 140 4.76 -12.73 12.70
N ASP A 141 4.26 -13.17 13.84
CA ASP A 141 5.08 -13.86 14.83
C ASP A 141 5.58 -15.21 14.27
N TYR A 142 4.74 -15.93 13.53
CA TYR A 142 5.10 -17.17 12.83
C TYR A 142 6.25 -16.98 11.83
N THR A 143 6.20 -15.92 11.02
CA THR A 143 7.22 -15.64 9.97
C THR A 143 8.50 -14.99 10.49
N THR A 144 8.50 -14.46 11.73
CA THR A 144 9.64 -13.67 12.25
C THR A 144 10.33 -14.30 13.45
N THR A 145 9.57 -14.99 14.30
CA THR A 145 10.07 -15.62 15.54
C THR A 145 9.77 -17.11 15.62
N GLY A 146 8.73 -17.56 14.91
CA GLY A 146 8.24 -18.92 14.92
C GLY A 146 8.90 -19.84 13.89
N PRO A 147 8.29 -21.02 13.65
CA PRO A 147 8.84 -22.04 12.76
C PRO A 147 8.88 -21.62 11.28
N GLY A 148 8.11 -20.59 10.88
CA GLY A 148 8.13 -20.04 9.54
C GLY A 148 9.21 -19.00 9.27
N ARG A 149 10.09 -18.71 10.25
CA ARG A 149 11.22 -17.80 10.07
C ARG A 149 12.23 -18.41 9.11
N LEU A 150 12.97 -17.58 8.38
CA LEU A 150 14.05 -18.07 7.51
C LEU A 150 15.17 -18.67 8.37
N ASN A 151 15.49 -19.96 8.16
CA ASN A 151 16.62 -20.63 8.80
C ASN A 151 17.67 -21.07 7.75
N LEU A 152 18.91 -21.26 8.19
CA LEU A 152 20.02 -21.75 7.34
C LEU A 152 19.76 -23.14 6.74
N GLY A 153 18.86 -23.92 7.35
CA GLY A 153 18.52 -25.28 6.91
C GLY A 153 17.42 -25.36 5.84
N ASP A 154 16.68 -24.28 5.58
CA ASP A 154 15.46 -24.32 4.75
C ASP A 154 15.76 -24.30 3.23
N GLY A 155 16.96 -24.73 2.83
CA GLY A 155 17.34 -24.79 1.44
C GLY A 155 17.16 -23.44 0.75
N VAL A 156 17.71 -22.36 1.31
CA VAL A 156 17.90 -21.08 0.60
C VAL A 156 18.90 -21.31 -0.55
N HIS A 157 18.45 -22.08 -1.54
CA HIS A 157 19.20 -22.53 -2.69
C HIS A 157 19.38 -21.32 -3.58
N GLY A 158 20.56 -20.70 -3.49
CA GLY A 158 20.93 -19.60 -4.38
C GLY A 158 21.68 -18.46 -3.71
N VAL A 159 21.69 -18.36 -2.37
CA VAL A 159 22.46 -17.34 -1.67
C VAL A 159 23.52 -18.00 -0.79
N LYS A 160 24.62 -18.43 -1.43
CA LYS A 160 25.83 -18.85 -0.69
C LYS A 160 26.34 -17.65 0.12
N GLY A 161 26.60 -17.85 1.41
CA GLY A 161 27.30 -16.87 2.25
C GLY A 161 26.44 -16.01 3.19
N LEU A 162 25.14 -16.30 3.35
CA LEU A 162 24.36 -15.68 4.43
C LEU A 162 24.76 -16.28 5.79
N THR A 163 25.03 -15.42 6.76
CA THR A 163 25.26 -15.82 8.15
C THR A 163 23.95 -15.88 8.95
N GLU A 164 23.96 -16.51 10.13
CA GLU A 164 22.81 -16.46 11.05
C GLU A 164 22.43 -15.02 11.43
N ALA A 165 23.42 -14.15 11.56
CA ALA A 165 23.20 -12.73 11.84
C ALA A 165 22.47 -12.02 10.69
N ASP A 166 22.81 -12.35 9.44
CA ASP A 166 22.11 -11.81 8.27
C ASP A 166 20.65 -12.28 8.23
N LEU A 167 20.38 -13.56 8.50
CA LEU A 167 19.03 -14.09 8.58
C LEU A 167 18.22 -13.44 9.71
N ALA A 168 18.82 -13.24 10.88
CA ALA A 168 18.17 -12.54 11.99
C ALA A 168 17.81 -11.10 11.62
N LEU A 169 18.69 -10.40 10.91
CA LEU A 169 18.44 -9.05 10.41
C LEU A 169 17.30 -9.04 9.37
N ILE A 170 17.29 -10.01 8.44
CA ILE A 170 16.22 -10.16 7.44
C ILE A 170 14.87 -10.41 8.13
N ASN A 171 14.80 -11.36 9.06
CA ASN A 171 13.57 -11.67 9.80
C ASN A 171 13.08 -10.46 10.62
N THR A 172 13.99 -9.70 11.23
CA THR A 172 13.67 -8.46 11.94
C THR A 172 13.10 -7.39 11.00
N SER A 173 13.73 -7.20 9.84
CA SER A 173 13.28 -6.26 8.81
C SER A 173 11.91 -6.65 8.23
N LEU A 174 11.71 -7.94 7.95
CA LEU A 174 10.43 -8.48 7.50
C LEU A 174 9.33 -8.22 8.52
N GLY A 175 9.58 -8.51 9.80
CA GLY A 175 8.62 -8.25 10.87
C GLY A 175 8.26 -6.79 11.03
N ALA A 176 9.25 -5.90 10.94
CA ALA A 176 9.01 -4.46 10.95
C ALA A 176 8.16 -4.01 9.75
N SER A 177 8.46 -4.53 8.55
CA SER A 177 7.69 -4.24 7.33
C SER A 177 6.25 -4.72 7.45
N LEU A 178 6.01 -5.96 7.86
CA LEU A 178 4.66 -6.51 7.99
C LEU A 178 3.82 -5.73 9.01
N ARG A 179 4.40 -5.39 10.18
CA ARG A 179 3.73 -4.56 11.19
C ARG A 179 3.41 -3.16 10.68
N TYR A 180 4.32 -2.56 9.91
CA TYR A 180 4.11 -1.25 9.29
C TYR A 180 2.91 -1.28 8.33
N GLU A 181 2.84 -2.29 7.45
CA GLU A 181 1.74 -2.44 6.50
C GLU A 181 0.39 -2.65 7.23
N VAL A 182 0.35 -3.50 8.26
CA VAL A 182 -0.85 -3.70 9.09
C VAL A 182 -1.27 -2.40 9.79
N GLY A 183 -0.32 -1.68 10.39
CA GLY A 183 -0.62 -0.41 11.08
C GLY A 183 -1.20 0.65 10.13
N LYS A 184 -0.64 0.77 8.92
CA LYS A 184 -1.15 1.69 7.89
C LYS A 184 -2.51 1.28 7.36
N MET A 185 -2.74 -0.02 7.17
CA MET A 185 -4.05 -0.55 6.78
C MET A 185 -5.12 -0.17 7.81
N PHE A 186 -4.91 -0.44 9.10
CA PHE A 186 -5.91 -0.11 10.14
C PHE A 186 -6.09 1.38 10.37
N ALA A 187 -5.03 2.18 10.32
CA ALA A 187 -5.16 3.64 10.38
C ALA A 187 -6.06 4.17 9.24
N SER A 188 -5.99 3.55 8.07
CA SER A 188 -6.80 3.91 6.90
C SER A 188 -8.24 3.40 6.99
N VAL A 189 -8.47 2.26 7.66
CA VAL A 189 -9.83 1.78 8.00
C VAL A 189 -10.54 2.77 8.92
N GLU A 190 -9.86 3.29 9.95
CA GLU A 190 -10.44 4.32 10.82
C GLU A 190 -10.73 5.62 10.06
N ARG A 191 -9.80 6.05 9.19
CA ARG A 191 -9.97 7.22 8.33
C ARG A 191 -11.19 7.07 7.42
N MET A 192 -11.34 5.92 6.77
CA MET A 192 -12.48 5.58 5.92
C MET A 192 -13.80 5.61 6.69
N SER A 193 -13.83 5.07 7.92
CA SER A 193 -15.03 5.10 8.77
C SER A 193 -15.49 6.53 9.08
N ARG A 194 -14.55 7.40 9.47
CA ARG A 194 -14.87 8.81 9.75
C ARG A 194 -15.36 9.56 8.51
N ALA A 195 -14.75 9.30 7.36
CA ALA A 195 -15.18 9.88 6.09
C ALA A 195 -16.59 9.41 5.70
N ALA A 196 -16.91 8.14 5.95
CA ALA A 196 -18.25 7.60 5.74
C ALA A 196 -19.28 8.23 6.69
N ASP A 197 -18.90 8.56 7.93
CA ASP A 197 -19.74 9.32 8.85
C ASP A 197 -20.04 10.74 8.37
N GLN A 198 -19.10 11.34 7.63
CA GLN A 198 -19.22 12.67 7.02
C GLN A 198 -19.85 12.64 5.62
N ALA A 199 -20.17 11.45 5.09
CA ALA A 199 -20.60 11.24 3.70
C ALA A 199 -19.63 11.83 2.65
N ASP A 200 -18.33 11.88 2.96
CA ASP A 200 -17.30 12.34 2.03
C ASP A 200 -16.88 11.18 1.12
N GLY A 201 -17.55 11.05 -0.03
CA GLY A 201 -17.33 9.95 -0.97
C GLY A 201 -15.92 9.89 -1.56
N GLU A 202 -15.29 11.04 -1.78
CA GLU A 202 -13.92 11.11 -2.31
C GLU A 202 -12.92 10.60 -1.28
N GLU A 203 -13.04 11.07 -0.04
CA GLU A 203 -12.17 10.64 1.07
C GLU A 203 -12.39 9.16 1.43
N VAL A 204 -13.65 8.67 1.40
CA VAL A 204 -13.94 7.23 1.58
C VAL A 204 -13.21 6.40 0.52
N CYS A 205 -13.28 6.80 -0.76
CA CYS A 205 -12.57 6.12 -1.84
C CYS A 205 -11.05 6.16 -1.65
N ASN A 206 -10.49 7.33 -1.32
CA ASN A 206 -9.06 7.50 -1.10
C ASN A 206 -8.56 6.63 0.07
N ALA A 207 -9.25 6.67 1.20
CA ALA A 207 -8.92 5.85 2.37
C ALA A 207 -9.04 4.35 2.04
N PHE A 208 -10.08 3.94 1.30
CA PHE A 208 -10.24 2.56 0.83
C PHE A 208 -9.09 2.10 -0.08
N GLY A 209 -8.66 2.93 -1.04
CA GLY A 209 -7.52 2.59 -1.90
C GLY A 209 -6.22 2.42 -1.11
N VAL A 210 -6.02 3.18 -0.02
CA VAL A 210 -4.88 3.00 0.89
C VAL A 210 -5.01 1.69 1.69
N VAL A 211 -6.21 1.32 2.16
CA VAL A 211 -6.45 0.00 2.77
C VAL A 211 -6.05 -1.12 1.80
N LEU A 212 -6.56 -1.09 0.56
CA LEU A 212 -6.24 -2.07 -0.48
C LEU A 212 -4.73 -2.18 -0.72
N LEU A 213 -4.04 -1.05 -0.86
CA LEU A 213 -2.60 -1.03 -1.13
C LEU A 213 -1.79 -1.69 -0.01
N HIS A 214 -2.10 -1.37 1.24
CA HIS A 214 -1.37 -1.92 2.38
C HIS A 214 -1.71 -3.39 2.63
N THR A 215 -2.95 -3.82 2.37
CA THR A 215 -3.29 -5.25 2.36
C THR A 215 -2.50 -6.00 1.28
N ASP A 216 -2.46 -5.49 0.06
CA ASP A 216 -1.74 -6.12 -1.05
C ASP A 216 -0.23 -6.21 -0.77
N ARG A 217 0.37 -5.16 -0.22
CA ARG A 217 1.79 -5.16 0.21
C ARG A 217 2.06 -6.15 1.35
N PHE A 218 1.17 -6.23 2.33
CA PHE A 218 1.29 -7.22 3.41
C PHE A 218 1.28 -8.65 2.84
N LEU A 219 0.33 -8.97 1.96
CA LEU A 219 0.23 -10.29 1.33
C LEU A 219 1.46 -10.63 0.48
N LYS A 220 2.03 -9.64 -0.24
CA LYS A 220 3.30 -9.78 -0.96
C LYS A 220 4.48 -10.05 -0.04
N ALA A 221 4.66 -9.19 0.97
CA ALA A 221 5.78 -9.30 1.89
C ALA A 221 5.75 -10.61 2.69
N GLY A 222 4.55 -11.10 3.01
CA GLY A 222 4.35 -12.39 3.68
C GLY A 222 4.51 -13.61 2.78
N GLY A 223 4.77 -13.45 1.48
CA GLY A 223 4.84 -14.58 0.54
C GLY A 223 3.51 -15.33 0.39
N LEU A 224 2.38 -14.67 0.71
CA LEU A 224 1.06 -15.32 0.71
C LEU A 224 0.47 -15.47 -0.69
N TYR A 225 1.06 -14.81 -1.68
CA TYR A 225 0.69 -14.94 -3.08
C TYR A 225 1.46 -16.08 -3.76
N PRO A 226 0.77 -17.02 -4.44
CA PRO A 226 1.41 -18.18 -5.07
C PRO A 226 2.30 -17.81 -6.26
N PHE A 227 2.03 -16.67 -6.92
CA PHE A 227 2.71 -16.26 -8.13
C PHE A 227 3.06 -14.78 -8.04
N TYR A 228 4.21 -14.47 -7.44
CA TYR A 228 4.90 -13.24 -7.79
C TYR A 228 5.98 -13.61 -8.80
N ALA A 229 5.70 -13.39 -10.07
CA ALA A 229 6.79 -13.30 -11.03
C ALA A 229 7.68 -12.12 -10.59
N SER A 230 9.00 -12.30 -10.65
CA SER A 230 9.92 -11.16 -10.66
C SER A 230 9.38 -10.16 -11.67
N ARG A 231 9.19 -8.90 -11.28
CA ARG A 231 8.64 -7.86 -12.15
C ARG A 231 9.52 -7.73 -13.39
N VAL A 232 9.16 -8.42 -14.46
CA VAL A 232 9.70 -8.15 -15.78
C VAL A 232 8.98 -6.90 -16.24
N SER A 233 9.73 -5.84 -16.56
CA SER A 233 9.13 -4.63 -17.08
C SER A 233 8.39 -4.97 -18.37
N ASN A 234 7.08 -4.70 -18.40
CA ASN A 234 6.30 -4.91 -19.61
C ASN A 234 6.66 -3.91 -20.71
N GLU A 235 7.29 -2.80 -20.36
CA GLU A 235 7.70 -1.74 -21.29
C GLU A 235 8.53 -2.27 -22.46
N ILE A 236 9.34 -3.31 -22.23
CA ILE A 236 10.16 -3.95 -23.26
C ILE A 236 9.28 -4.56 -24.37
N PHE A 237 8.11 -5.09 -24.02
CA PHE A 237 7.18 -5.70 -24.99
C PHE A 237 6.36 -4.67 -25.76
N TYR A 238 6.23 -3.45 -25.24
CA TYR A 238 5.46 -2.38 -25.87
C TYR A 238 6.32 -1.37 -26.63
N LYS A 239 7.64 -1.59 -26.68
CA LYS A 239 8.56 -0.71 -27.42
C LYS A 239 8.21 -0.72 -28.91
N GLY A 240 7.83 0.45 -29.44
CA GLY A 240 7.38 0.63 -30.82
C GLY A 240 5.89 0.37 -31.06
N LEU A 241 5.15 -0.09 -30.05
CA LEU A 241 3.70 -0.33 -30.09
C LEU A 241 2.92 0.70 -29.27
N GLU A 242 3.57 1.80 -28.86
CA GLU A 242 2.95 2.81 -27.99
C GLU A 242 1.73 3.47 -28.66
N LYS A 243 1.72 3.53 -29.99
CA LYS A 243 0.63 4.09 -30.80
C LYS A 243 -0.57 3.15 -30.93
N ASP A 244 -0.37 1.85 -30.69
CA ASP A 244 -1.43 0.84 -30.80
C ASP A 244 -2.26 0.73 -29.52
N LEU A 245 -1.82 1.40 -28.44
CA LEU A 245 -2.57 1.50 -27.20
C LEU A 245 -3.78 2.42 -27.39
N VAL A 246 -4.98 1.87 -27.18
CA VAL A 246 -6.24 2.61 -27.29
C VAL A 246 -6.63 3.19 -25.93
N PHE A 247 -6.51 4.50 -25.79
CA PHE A 247 -6.90 5.26 -24.61
C PHE A 247 -7.47 6.63 -25.01
N GLU A 248 -8.09 7.32 -24.06
CA GLU A 248 -8.67 8.64 -24.30
C GLU A 248 -7.53 9.61 -24.62
N GLN A 249 -7.52 10.12 -25.85
CA GLN A 249 -6.53 11.12 -26.24
C GLN A 249 -6.81 12.42 -25.48
N ASP A 250 -5.74 13.10 -25.07
CA ASP A 250 -5.88 14.44 -24.50
C ASP A 250 -6.58 15.34 -25.53
N GLY A 251 -7.59 16.10 -25.08
CA GLY A 251 -8.43 16.88 -25.99
C GLY A 251 -7.63 17.88 -26.83
N GLN A 252 -8.21 18.35 -27.95
CA GLN A 252 -7.57 19.25 -28.93
C GLN A 252 -6.93 20.54 -28.34
N ALA A 253 -7.29 20.92 -27.11
CA ALA A 253 -6.70 22.05 -26.39
C ALA A 253 -5.48 21.70 -25.51
N GLY A 254 -4.93 20.48 -25.61
CA GLY A 254 -3.82 20.02 -24.75
C GLY A 254 -4.19 19.87 -23.28
N LYS A 255 -5.49 19.92 -22.94
CA LYS A 255 -5.98 19.73 -21.58
C LYS A 255 -5.98 18.24 -21.28
N LYS A 256 -5.07 17.81 -20.40
CA LYS A 256 -5.02 16.44 -19.89
C LYS A 256 -6.41 16.05 -19.38
N SER A 257 -6.94 14.91 -19.82
CA SER A 257 -8.22 14.43 -19.31
C SER A 257 -8.09 14.20 -17.80
N LYS A 258 -8.99 14.81 -17.02
CA LYS A 258 -9.00 14.61 -15.57
C LYS A 258 -9.49 13.18 -15.33
N LEU A 259 -8.67 12.37 -14.67
CA LEU A 259 -9.09 11.07 -14.18
C LEU A 259 -9.91 11.27 -12.92
N ASN A 260 -11.07 10.62 -12.86
CA ASN A 260 -11.92 10.55 -11.70
C ASN A 260 -11.72 9.19 -11.02
N LEU A 261 -11.95 9.15 -9.71
CA LEU A 261 -12.01 7.89 -8.99
C LEU A 261 -13.06 6.98 -9.65
N LYS A 262 -12.81 5.66 -9.61
CA LYS A 262 -13.63 4.61 -10.27
C LYS A 262 -13.44 4.53 -11.79
N ASP A 263 -12.68 5.43 -12.42
CA ASP A 263 -12.39 5.33 -13.85
C ASP A 263 -11.54 4.10 -14.18
N LEU A 264 -11.80 3.53 -15.35
CA LEU A 264 -10.95 2.51 -15.96
C LEU A 264 -9.72 3.18 -16.56
N VAL A 265 -8.55 2.62 -16.27
CA VAL A 265 -7.27 3.18 -16.67
C VAL A 265 -6.40 2.15 -17.38
N LEU A 266 -5.58 2.64 -18.29
CA LEU A 266 -4.50 1.93 -18.96
C LEU A 266 -3.18 2.53 -18.49
N VAL A 267 -2.25 1.68 -18.05
CA VAL A 267 -0.88 2.09 -17.75
C VAL A 267 -0.12 2.24 -19.05
N ILE A 268 0.35 3.45 -19.34
CA ILE A 268 1.00 3.80 -20.62
C ILE A 268 2.51 3.93 -20.51
N LYS A 269 3.09 3.86 -19.29
CA LYS A 269 4.54 3.97 -19.04
C LYS A 269 5.00 3.09 -17.87
N GLY A 270 6.27 2.71 -17.88
CA GLY A 270 6.95 1.99 -16.79
C GLY A 270 6.65 0.49 -16.74
N GLU A 271 7.02 -0.15 -15.63
CA GLU A 271 7.04 -1.62 -15.48
C GLU A 271 5.71 -2.31 -15.79
N ASN A 272 4.59 -1.60 -15.59
CA ASN A 272 3.24 -2.13 -15.77
C ASN A 272 2.59 -1.67 -17.07
N MET A 273 3.35 -1.13 -18.03
CA MET A 273 2.82 -0.68 -19.32
C MET A 273 1.94 -1.74 -19.99
N GLY A 274 0.85 -1.29 -20.60
CA GLY A 274 -0.17 -2.11 -21.26
C GLY A 274 -1.17 -2.78 -20.32
N ARG A 275 -0.95 -2.75 -19.00
CA ARG A 275 -1.91 -3.32 -18.04
C ARG A 275 -3.07 -2.35 -17.80
N THR A 276 -4.26 -2.92 -17.67
CA THR A 276 -5.48 -2.17 -17.35
C THR A 276 -5.86 -2.35 -15.89
N GLY A 277 -6.66 -1.42 -15.36
CA GLY A 277 -7.19 -1.50 -14.02
C GLY A 277 -8.20 -0.41 -13.73
N THR A 278 -8.54 -0.27 -12.45
CA THR A 278 -9.45 0.75 -11.95
C THR A 278 -8.70 1.71 -11.03
N LEU A 279 -8.90 3.01 -11.23
CA LEU A 279 -8.37 4.05 -10.34
C LEU A 279 -9.15 4.03 -9.03
N VAL A 280 -8.50 3.69 -7.92
CA VAL A 280 -9.17 3.54 -6.60
C VAL A 280 -8.89 4.69 -5.64
N ALA A 281 -7.73 5.34 -5.75
CA ALA A 281 -7.37 6.45 -4.88
C ALA A 281 -6.28 7.35 -5.50
N GLU A 282 -6.21 8.57 -5.01
CA GLU A 282 -5.11 9.49 -5.23
C GLU A 282 -4.32 9.66 -3.93
N VAL A 283 -2.98 9.56 -3.97
CA VAL A 283 -2.17 9.57 -2.76
C VAL A 283 -0.99 10.54 -2.88
N GLY A 284 -1.00 11.50 -1.95
CA GLY A 284 0.08 12.47 -1.75
C GLY A 284 0.07 13.60 -2.78
N ASP A 285 0.85 14.63 -2.47
CA ASP A 285 0.85 15.90 -3.20
C ASP A 285 1.44 15.79 -4.62
N LYS A 286 2.17 14.70 -4.89
CA LYS A 286 2.84 14.46 -6.17
C LYS A 286 1.91 13.87 -7.24
N GLY A 287 0.61 13.74 -6.96
CA GLY A 287 -0.35 13.21 -7.92
C GLY A 287 -0.18 11.72 -8.20
N ASN A 288 0.42 10.95 -7.29
CA ASN A 288 0.48 9.49 -7.42
C ASN A 288 -0.93 8.92 -7.34
N LYS A 289 -1.18 7.88 -8.11
CA LYS A 289 -2.47 7.21 -8.24
C LYS A 289 -2.33 5.76 -7.78
N ILE A 290 -3.30 5.28 -7.01
CA ILE A 290 -3.42 3.87 -6.67
C ILE A 290 -4.35 3.22 -7.68
N VAL A 291 -3.84 2.21 -8.38
CA VAL A 291 -4.59 1.46 -9.39
C VAL A 291 -4.71 0.02 -8.94
N LYS A 292 -5.95 -0.48 -8.90
CA LYS A 292 -6.26 -1.90 -8.74
C LYS A 292 -6.26 -2.52 -10.14
N LEU A 293 -5.24 -3.30 -10.46
CA LEU A 293 -5.09 -3.89 -11.77
C LEU A 293 -6.14 -4.98 -11.98
N ASP A 294 -6.56 -5.11 -13.24
CA ASP A 294 -7.42 -6.21 -13.64
C ASP A 294 -6.67 -7.54 -13.43
N SER A 295 -7.38 -8.56 -12.94
CA SER A 295 -6.80 -9.91 -12.87
C SER A 295 -6.39 -10.33 -14.28
N LEU A 296 -5.18 -10.86 -14.44
CA LEU A 296 -4.62 -11.37 -15.71
C LEU A 296 -5.32 -12.67 -16.19
N GLY A 297 -6.64 -12.75 -16.06
CA GLY A 297 -7.44 -13.92 -16.39
C GLY A 297 -7.36 -15.05 -15.34
N ARG A 298 -7.81 -16.25 -15.75
CA ARG A 298 -7.97 -17.43 -14.88
C ARG A 298 -6.67 -17.95 -14.27
N PHE A 299 -5.51 -17.50 -14.78
CA PHE A 299 -4.21 -18.11 -14.50
C PHE A 299 -3.60 -17.71 -13.16
N MET A 300 -3.96 -16.54 -12.60
CA MET A 300 -3.34 -16.03 -11.36
C MET A 300 -4.29 -16.08 -10.13
N GLY A 301 -5.44 -16.75 -10.26
CA GLY A 301 -6.44 -16.85 -9.21
C GLY A 301 -7.17 -15.53 -8.94
N PRO A 302 -7.93 -15.42 -7.82
CA PRO A 302 -8.71 -14.24 -7.48
C PRO A 302 -7.86 -13.04 -7.02
N VAL A 303 -6.54 -13.20 -7.00
CA VAL A 303 -5.62 -12.21 -6.46
C VAL A 303 -5.50 -11.05 -7.43
N ARG A 304 -5.75 -9.84 -6.93
CA ARG A 304 -5.61 -8.61 -7.71
C ARG A 304 -4.48 -7.78 -7.16
N GLU A 305 -3.62 -7.38 -8.07
CA GLU A 305 -2.47 -6.57 -7.74
C GLU A 305 -2.89 -5.09 -7.61
N VAL A 306 -2.41 -4.45 -6.56
CA VAL A 306 -2.58 -3.02 -6.34
C VAL A 306 -1.21 -2.36 -6.53
N ILE A 307 -1.16 -1.38 -7.42
CA ILE A 307 0.07 -0.63 -7.72
C ILE A 307 -0.10 0.85 -7.43
N VAL A 308 1.02 1.51 -7.19
CA VAL A 308 1.12 2.97 -7.15
C VAL A 308 1.84 3.40 -8.41
N VAL A 309 1.25 4.31 -9.15
CA VAL A 309 1.79 4.84 -10.40
C VAL A 309 1.78 6.36 -10.37
N ASP A 310 2.66 6.98 -11.13
CA ASP A 310 2.58 8.40 -11.41
C ASP A 310 1.29 8.67 -12.21
N GLY A 311 0.59 9.77 -11.91
CA GLY A 311 -0.60 10.19 -12.65
C GLY A 311 -0.34 10.37 -14.15
N ASP A 312 0.88 10.75 -14.53
CA ASP A 312 1.28 10.88 -15.94
C ASP A 312 1.59 9.54 -16.63
N SER A 313 1.64 8.45 -15.87
CA SER A 313 1.88 7.09 -16.38
C SER A 313 0.60 6.31 -16.66
N ILE A 314 -0.57 6.91 -16.45
CA ILE A 314 -1.87 6.30 -16.73
C ILE A 314 -2.75 7.22 -17.57
N LYS A 315 -3.63 6.61 -18.36
CA LYS A 315 -4.67 7.30 -19.14
C LYS A 315 -6.01 6.62 -18.98
N ARG A 316 -7.11 7.35 -19.19
CA ARG A 316 -8.46 6.77 -19.18
C ARG A 316 -8.53 5.77 -20.33
N ARG A 317 -8.91 4.53 -20.03
CA ARG A 317 -9.09 3.50 -21.04
C ARG A 317 -10.33 3.83 -21.87
N VAL A 318 -10.26 3.61 -23.19
CA VAL A 318 -11.41 3.70 -24.11
C VAL A 318 -11.88 2.30 -24.47
N GLY A 319 -13.19 2.14 -24.64
CA GLY A 319 -13.83 0.89 -25.05
C GLY A 319 -14.57 0.17 -23.91
N GLU A 320 -15.40 -0.80 -24.30
CA GLU A 320 -16.14 -1.62 -23.35
C GLU A 320 -15.17 -2.56 -22.61
N GLN A 321 -15.32 -2.61 -21.28
CA GLN A 321 -14.65 -3.59 -20.45
C GLN A 321 -15.71 -4.52 -19.87
N PRO A 322 -15.49 -5.85 -19.86
CA PRO A 322 -16.35 -6.72 -19.07
C PRO A 322 -16.37 -6.20 -17.63
N PRO A 323 -17.54 -6.02 -17.00
CA PRO A 323 -17.62 -5.46 -15.66
C PRO A 323 -16.66 -6.22 -14.77
N ASP A 324 -15.96 -5.48 -13.91
CA ASP A 324 -15.08 -6.07 -12.91
C ASP A 324 -15.82 -7.27 -12.26
N GLN A 325 -15.16 -8.44 -12.16
CA GLN A 325 -15.76 -9.64 -11.58
C GLN A 325 -16.39 -9.38 -10.20
N VAL A 326 -15.88 -8.38 -9.47
CA VAL A 326 -16.45 -7.89 -8.21
C VAL A 326 -17.91 -7.46 -8.41
N PHE A 327 -18.21 -6.71 -9.48
CA PHE A 327 -19.58 -6.28 -9.82
C PHE A 327 -20.42 -7.38 -10.47
N MET A 328 -19.80 -8.36 -11.13
CA MET A 328 -20.55 -9.48 -11.73
C MET A 328 -21.20 -10.41 -10.69
N LYS A 329 -20.56 -10.66 -9.55
CA LYS A 329 -21.11 -11.58 -8.53
C LYS A 329 -22.43 -11.07 -7.93
N ALA A 330 -22.57 -9.76 -7.77
CA ALA A 330 -23.73 -9.14 -7.14
C ALA A 330 -25.04 -9.38 -7.91
N SER A 331 -25.00 -9.48 -9.24
CA SER A 331 -26.19 -9.71 -10.07
C SER A 331 -26.70 -11.15 -9.97
N THR A 332 -25.79 -12.13 -9.91
CA THR A 332 -26.14 -13.56 -9.86
C THR A 332 -26.79 -13.98 -8.54
N THR A 333 -26.35 -13.44 -7.41
CA THR A 333 -26.94 -13.74 -6.09
C THR A 333 -28.38 -13.24 -5.99
N LYS A 334 -28.66 -12.03 -6.49
CA LYS A 334 -30.04 -11.48 -6.53
C LYS A 334 -30.96 -12.30 -7.42
N ALA A 335 -30.46 -12.79 -8.57
CA ALA A 335 -31.22 -13.66 -9.46
C ALA A 335 -31.57 -15.02 -8.79
N LYS A 336 -30.64 -15.58 -8.01
CA LYS A 336 -30.87 -16.84 -7.27
C LYS A 336 -31.84 -16.66 -6.09
N GLN A 337 -31.81 -15.51 -5.41
CA GLN A 337 -32.77 -15.19 -4.34
C GLN A 337 -34.19 -14.98 -4.90
N ARG A 338 -34.36 -14.26 -6.01
CA ARG A 338 -35.67 -14.06 -6.67
C ARG A 338 -36.32 -15.37 -7.12
N LYS A 339 -35.54 -16.36 -7.57
CA LYS A 339 -36.03 -17.70 -7.93
C LYS A 339 -36.46 -18.56 -6.73
N ARG A 340 -36.09 -18.19 -5.50
CA ARG A 340 -36.49 -18.91 -4.28
C ARG A 340 -37.70 -18.28 -3.58
N SER A 341 -38.07 -17.05 -3.95
CA SER A 341 -39.22 -16.33 -3.41
C SER A 341 -40.46 -16.37 -4.31
N LEU A 342 -40.36 -17.07 -5.45
CA LEU A 342 -41.45 -17.35 -6.39
C LEU A 342 -41.71 -18.86 -6.36
#